data_AF-A0A3C0PNQ2-F1
#
_entry.id   AF-A0A3C0PNQ2-F1
#
_cell.length_a   1.000
_cell.length_b   1.000
_cell.length_c   1.000
_cell.angle_alpha   90.00
_cell.angle_beta   90.00
_cell.angle_gamma   90.00
#
_symmetry.space_group_name_H-M   'P 1'
#
loop_
_entity.id
_entity.type
_entity.pdbx_description
1 polymer ?
#
loop_
_entity_poly.entity_id
_entity_poly.type
_entity_poly.pdbx_seq_one_letter_code
_entity_poly.pdbx_strand_id
1 'polypeptide(L)' 'MPSDLSLSDKAKLVAAKRACEFVHDGMKLGLGTGSTAAWMVRCLAERVNKEGLKVKG' A
#
# COMPACT_ATOMS: atom_id res chain seq x y z
N MET A 1 -15.96 -3.68 -8.87
CA MET A 1 -15.00 -4.25 -9.83
C MET A 1 -13.69 -4.64 -9.15
N PRO A 2 -13.48 -5.93 -8.84
CA PRO A 2 -12.16 -6.54 -8.74
C PRO A 2 -11.96 -7.70 -9.75
N SER A 3 -12.83 -7.84 -10.75
CA SER A 3 -12.85 -8.99 -11.68
C SER A 3 -11.82 -8.94 -12.81
N ASP A 4 -11.23 -7.79 -13.14
CA ASP A 4 -10.32 -7.64 -14.30
C ASP A 4 -8.83 -7.41 -13.93
N LEU A 5 -8.40 -7.84 -12.76
CA LEU A 5 -6.97 -7.79 -12.42
C LEU A 5 -6.22 -9.00 -12.99
N SER A 6 -5.12 -8.74 -13.70
CA SER A 6 -4.18 -9.78 -14.11
C SER A 6 -3.61 -10.52 -12.89
N LEU A 7 -3.09 -11.74 -13.10
CA LEU A 7 -2.42 -12.48 -12.02
C LEU A 7 -1.23 -11.69 -11.44
N SER A 8 -0.50 -10.98 -12.29
CA SER A 8 0.60 -10.10 -11.86
C SER A 8 0.09 -8.98 -10.95
N ASP A 9 -1.00 -8.32 -11.32
CA ASP A 9 -1.53 -7.21 -10.51
C ASP A 9 -2.16 -7.69 -9.20
N LYS A 10 -2.76 -8.88 -9.19
CA LYS A 10 -3.19 -9.54 -7.95
C LYS A 10 -2.01 -9.79 -7.01
N ALA A 11 -0.90 -10.33 -7.54
CA ALA A 11 0.31 -10.55 -6.75
C ALA A 11 0.89 -9.24 -6.18
N LYS A 12 0.96 -8.19 -7.00
CA LYS A 12 1.41 -6.86 -6.57
C LYS A 12 0.52 -6.29 -5.47
N LEU A 13 -0.80 -6.41 -5.61
CA LEU A 13 -1.77 -5.94 -4.62
C LEU A 13 -1.63 -6.69 -3.29
N VAL A 14 -1.47 -8.01 -3.31
CA VAL A 14 -1.27 -8.81 -2.09
C VAL A 14 0.03 -8.42 -1.39
N ALA A 15 1.13 -8.30 -2.13
CA ALA A 15 2.41 -7.86 -1.59
C ALA A 15 2.32 -6.45 -0.98
N ALA A 16 1.65 -5.53 -1.67
CA ALA A 16 1.39 -4.17 -1.21
C ALA A 16 0.60 -4.13 0.11
N LYS A 17 -0.51 -4.88 0.21
CA LYS A 17 -1.30 -4.97 1.44
C LYS A 17 -0.49 -5.49 2.60
N ARG A 18 0.25 -6.59 2.40
CA ARG A 18 1.09 -7.17 3.44
C ARG A 18 2.20 -6.21 3.88
N ALA A 19 2.84 -5.52 2.93
CA ALA A 19 3.85 -4.51 3.25
C ALA A 19 3.26 -3.36 4.08
N CYS A 20 2.04 -2.91 3.75
CA CYS A 20 1.38 -1.87 4.51
C CYS A 20 1.17 -2.26 5.97
N GLU A 21 0.89 -3.51 6.33
CA GLU A 21 0.67 -3.94 7.72
C GLU A 21 1.87 -3.69 8.65
N PHE A 22 3.09 -3.59 8.10
CA PHE A 22 4.30 -3.24 8.87
C PHE A 22 4.42 -1.74 9.17
N VAL A 23 3.57 -0.90 8.58
CA VAL A 23 3.54 0.54 8.84
C VAL A 23 2.79 0.79 10.15
N HIS A 24 3.45 1.52 11.05
CA HIS A 24 2.93 1.99 12.31
C HIS A 24 2.80 3.51 12.33
N ASP A 25 1.99 4.03 13.24
CA ASP A 25 1.76 5.46 13.41
C ASP A 25 3.07 6.21 13.72
N GLY A 26 3.20 7.42 13.19
CA GLY A 26 4.37 8.28 13.35
C GLY A 26 5.58 7.92 12.51
N MET A 27 5.54 6.83 11.72
CA MET A 27 6.69 6.41 10.93
C MET A 27 7.03 7.39 9.80
N LYS A 28 8.35 7.57 9.59
CA LYS A 28 8.90 8.14 8.35
C LYS A 28 9.20 7.01 7.37
N LEU A 29 8.62 7.07 6.19
CA LEU A 29 8.60 5.98 5.21
C LEU A 29 9.38 6.39 3.96
N GLY A 30 10.25 5.50 3.49
CA GLY A 30 10.80 5.60 2.14
C GLY A 30 9.79 5.06 1.13
N LEU A 31 9.43 5.86 0.11
CA LEU A 31 8.53 5.42 -0.95
C LEU A 31 9.34 5.00 -2.18
N GLY A 32 9.32 3.70 -2.48
CA GLY A 32 9.89 3.16 -3.71
C GLY A 32 9.10 3.56 -4.96
N THR A 33 9.65 3.26 -6.13
CA THR A 33 9.00 3.47 -7.43
C THR A 33 8.67 2.15 -8.12
N GLY A 34 7.77 2.17 -9.10
CA GLY A 34 7.34 0.99 -9.87
C GLY A 34 5.91 0.53 -9.59
N SER A 35 5.41 -0.40 -10.42
CA SER A 35 3.99 -0.78 -10.41
C SER A 35 3.53 -1.43 -9.09
N THR A 36 4.41 -2.12 -8.36
CA THR A 36 4.08 -2.67 -7.03
C THR A 36 4.03 -1.58 -5.95
N ALA A 37 4.97 -0.63 -5.98
CA ALA A 37 4.99 0.49 -5.03
C ALA A 37 3.75 1.37 -5.19
N ALA A 38 3.26 1.56 -6.42
CA ALA A 38 2.00 2.25 -6.67
C ALA A 38 0.80 1.57 -5.97
N TRP A 39 0.75 0.23 -5.95
CA TRP A 39 -0.26 -0.50 -5.18
C TRP A 39 -0.08 -0.30 -3.67
N MET A 40 1.15 -0.30 -3.17
CA MET A 40 1.46 -0.06 -1.75
C MET A 40 1.01 1.34 -1.32
N VAL A 41 1.29 2.38 -2.09
CA VAL A 41 0.83 3.75 -1.79
C VAL A 41 -0.69 3.85 -1.75
N ARG A 42 -1.40 3.17 -2.66
CA ARG A 42 -2.89 3.12 -2.66
C ARG A 42 -3.42 2.45 -1.40
N CYS A 43 -2.87 1.30 -1.01
CA CYS A 43 -3.26 0.59 0.21
C CYS A 43 -2.92 1.38 1.48
N LEU A 44 -1.76 2.04 1.50
CA LEU A 44 -1.35 2.88 2.62
C LEU A 44 -2.28 4.08 2.79
N ALA A 45 -2.67 4.74 1.70
CA ALA A 45 -3.63 5.84 1.74
C ALA A 45 -4.98 5.42 2.32
N GLU A 46 -5.46 4.21 1.98
CA GLU A 46 -6.68 3.65 2.55
C GLU A 46 -6.55 3.44 4.07
N ARG A 47 -5.42 2.89 4.54
CA ARG A 47 -5.14 2.74 5.99
C ARG A 47 -5.04 4.07 6.70
N VAL A 48 -4.33 5.05 6.13
CA VAL A 48 -4.23 6.42 6.68
C VAL A 48 -5.63 7.02 6.88
N ASN A 49 -6.51 6.88 5.89
CA ASN A 49 -7.86 7.42 5.96
C ASN A 49 -8.75 6.67 6.97
N LYS A 50 -8.64 5.33 7.07
CA LYS A 50 -9.49 4.52 7.95
C LYS A 50 -9.03 4.47 9.40
N GLU A 51 -7.72 4.35 9.61
CA GLU A 51 -7.09 4.14 10.92
C GLU A 51 -6.55 5.45 11.51
N GLY A 52 -6.51 6.54 10.72
CA GLY A 52 -6.00 7.83 11.18
C GLY A 52 -4.47 7.92 11.27
N LEU A 53 -3.74 6.99 10.64
CA LEU A 53 -2.28 6.92 10.70
C LEU A 53 -1.63 8.23 10.23
N LYS A 54 -0.69 8.74 11.01
CA LYS A 54 0.18 9.86 10.71
C LYS A 54 1.52 9.32 10.21
N VAL A 55 1.75 9.42 8.91
CA VAL A 55 3.01 8.98 8.28
C VAL A 55 3.61 10.11 7.45
N LYS A 56 4.93 10.08 7.27
CA LYS A 56 5.66 11.05 6.46
C LYS A 56 6.50 10.35 5.40
N GLY A 57 6.33 10.74 4.14
CA GLY A 57 7.17 10.30 3.01
C GLY A 57 8.49 11.04 2.92
#